data_AF-A0A151BGZ3-F1
#
_entry.id   AF-A0A151BGZ3-F1
#
_cell.length_a   1.000
_cell.length_b   1.000
_cell.length_c   1.000
_cell.angle_alpha   90.00
_cell.angle_beta   90.00
_cell.angle_gamma   90.00
#
_symmetry.space_group_name_H-M   'P 1'
#
loop_
_entity.id
_entity.type
_entity.pdbx_description
1 polymer ?
#
loop_
_entity_poly.entity_id
_entity_poly.type
_entity_poly.pdbx_seq_one_letter_code
_entity_poly.pdbx_strand_id
1 'polypeptide(L)'
;MVLTDIDRAIIAKFYRLHAAGAKHTPVDNVPKGFPKHLRGEVKKAVKRLIKESWLIPHPTRHGLDVALNSKRLPEAKKIAEEI
;
A
#
# COMPACT_ATOMS: atom_id res chain seq x y z
N MET A 1 15.36 0.46 -6.56
CA MET A 1 14.54 -0.78 -6.50
C MET A 1 13.61 -0.80 -7.71
N VAL A 2 13.40 -1.97 -8.31
CA VAL A 2 12.34 -2.17 -9.31
C VAL A 2 11.06 -2.57 -8.58
N LEU A 3 9.98 -1.80 -8.75
CA LEU A 3 8.67 -2.15 -8.18
C LEU A 3 8.09 -3.35 -8.94
N THR A 4 7.65 -4.37 -8.20
CA THR A 4 6.90 -5.50 -8.79
C THR A 4 5.46 -5.09 -9.12
N ASP A 5 4.76 -5.89 -9.93
CA ASP A 5 3.36 -5.65 -10.25
C ASP A 5 2.47 -5.62 -8.99
N ILE A 6 2.78 -6.44 -7.99
CA ILE A 6 2.09 -6.46 -6.70
C ILE A 6 2.35 -5.16 -5.93
N ASP A 7 3.60 -4.67 -5.91
CA ASP A 7 3.93 -3.43 -5.24
C ASP A 7 3.16 -2.25 -5.86
N ARG A 8 3.16 -2.19 -7.20
CA ARG A 8 2.43 -1.17 -7.95
C ARG A 8 0.92 -1.25 -7.73
N ALA A 9 0.35 -2.46 -7.72
CA ALA A 9 -1.07 -2.67 -7.45
C ALA A 9 -1.46 -2.23 -6.03
N ILE A 10 -0.61 -2.47 -5.02
CA ILE A 10 -0.83 -1.97 -3.65
C ILE A 10 -0.79 -0.44 -3.65
N ILE A 11 0.22 0.18 -4.26
CA ILE A 11 0.35 1.64 -4.34
C ILE A 11 -0.88 2.25 -5.03
N ALA A 12 -1.28 1.70 -6.18
CA ALA A 12 -2.45 2.15 -6.92
C ALA A 12 -3.75 2.00 -6.11
N LYS A 13 -3.92 0.88 -5.41
CA LYS A 13 -5.04 0.67 -4.48
C LYS A 13 -5.06 1.74 -3.39
N PHE A 14 -3.92 2.01 -2.76
CA PHE A 14 -3.85 3.02 -1.71
C PHE A 14 -4.10 4.44 -2.25
N TYR A 15 -3.56 4.76 -3.43
CA TYR A 15 -3.83 6.04 -4.08
C TYR A 15 -5.33 6.22 -4.37
N ARG A 16 -5.99 5.20 -4.95
CA ARG A 16 -7.42 5.22 -5.26
C ARG A 16 -8.30 5.28 -4.01
N LEU A 17 -7.92 4.58 -2.93
CA LEU A 17 -8.65 4.58 -1.65
C LEU A 17 -8.44 5.86 -0.82
N HIS A 18 -7.25 6.45 -0.90
CA HIS A 18 -6.77 7.49 0.01
C HIS A 18 -6.43 8.80 -0.69
N ALA A 19 -6.97 9.06 -1.89
CA ALA A 19 -6.84 10.32 -2.61
C ALA A 19 -7.23 11.56 -1.75
N ALA A 20 -7.94 11.37 -0.63
CA ALA A 20 -8.33 12.39 0.33
C ALA A 20 -7.60 12.31 1.71
N GLY A 21 -6.44 11.64 1.81
CA GLY A 21 -5.46 11.85 2.89
C GLY A 21 -5.81 11.45 4.33
N ALA A 22 -7.00 10.92 4.61
CA ALA A 22 -7.50 10.78 5.99
C ALA A 22 -7.67 9.33 6.50
N LYS A 23 -7.40 8.31 5.67
CA LYS A 23 -7.71 6.92 6.01
C LYS A 23 -6.44 6.08 6.15
N HIS A 24 -6.32 5.39 7.28
CA HIS A 24 -5.31 4.35 7.47
C HIS A 24 -5.95 2.99 7.21
N THR A 25 -5.17 2.05 6.69
CA THR A 25 -5.64 0.69 6.40
C THR A 25 -4.91 -0.29 7.33
N PRO A 26 -5.62 -1.08 8.14
CA PRO A 26 -5.00 -2.17 8.88
C PRO A 26 -4.22 -3.07 7.93
N VAL A 27 -2.99 -3.45 8.29
CA VAL A 27 -2.11 -4.26 7.43
C VAL A 27 -2.80 -5.56 7.00
N ASP A 28 -3.61 -6.16 7.87
CA ASP A 28 -4.39 -7.37 7.58
C ASP A 28 -5.49 -7.17 6.53
N ASN A 29 -5.93 -5.93 6.31
CA ASN A 29 -6.91 -5.58 5.28
C ASN A 29 -6.27 -5.29 3.92
N VAL A 30 -4.94 -5.09 3.84
CA VAL A 30 -4.28 -4.81 2.57
C VAL A 30 -4.44 -5.95 1.55
N PRO A 31 -4.31 -7.24 1.91
CA PRO A 31 -4.55 -8.35 0.99
C PRO A 31 -6.01 -8.54 0.56
N LYS A 32 -6.97 -7.87 1.20
CA LYS A 32 -8.39 -7.93 0.77
C LYS A 32 -8.53 -7.29 -0.61
N GLY A 33 -9.25 -7.94 -1.52
CA GLY A 33 -9.36 -7.53 -2.93
C GLY A 33 -8.29 -8.11 -3.86
N PHE A 34 -7.26 -8.77 -3.33
CA PHE A 34 -6.31 -9.55 -4.14
C PHE A 34 -6.73 -11.03 -4.21
N PRO A 35 -6.38 -11.74 -5.32
CA PRO A 35 -6.57 -13.18 -5.44
C PRO A 35 -5.98 -13.94 -4.25
N LYS A 36 -6.68 -14.99 -3.79
CA LYS A 36 -6.29 -15.75 -2.57
C LYS A 36 -4.85 -16.25 -2.63
N HIS A 37 -4.41 -16.75 -3.79
CA HIS A 37 -3.06 -17.27 -4.01
C HIS A 37 -1.96 -16.20 -3.92
N LEU A 38 -2.28 -14.91 -4.14
CA LEU A 38 -1.32 -13.81 -4.05
C LEU A 38 -1.25 -13.16 -2.67
N ARG A 39 -2.16 -13.48 -1.74
CA ARG A 39 -2.24 -12.78 -0.44
C ARG A 39 -0.97 -12.92 0.39
N GLY A 40 -0.26 -14.05 0.28
CA GLY A 40 1.05 -14.23 0.93
C GLY A 40 2.09 -13.25 0.41
N GLU A 41 2.16 -13.08 -0.92
CA GLU A 41 3.07 -12.14 -1.57
C GLU A 41 2.68 -10.68 -1.29
N VAL A 42 1.39 -10.35 -1.25
CA VAL A 42 0.90 -9.02 -0.87
C VAL A 42 1.37 -8.64 0.54
N LYS A 43 1.32 -9.56 1.52
CA LYS A 43 1.83 -9.30 2.87
C LYS A 43 3.33 -9.01 2.88
N LYS A 44 4.12 -9.74 2.09
CA LYS A 44 5.56 -9.48 1.93
C LYS A 44 5.82 -8.13 1.26
N ALA A 45 5.05 -7.81 0.22
CA ALA A 45 5.10 -6.53 -0.49
C ALA A 45 4.81 -5.34 0.44
N VAL A 46 3.79 -5.43 1.31
CA VAL A 46 3.50 -4.38 2.30
C VAL A 46 4.71 -4.10 3.19
N LYS A 47 5.37 -5.14 3.73
CA LYS A 47 6.58 -4.97 4.57
C LYS A 47 7.72 -4.29 3.80
N ARG A 48 7.92 -4.64 2.53
CA ARG A 48 8.89 -3.96 1.66
C ARG A 48 8.51 -2.50 1.43
N LEU A 49 7.26 -2.22 1.08
CA LEU A 49 6.79 -0.86 0.84
C LEU A 49 6.89 0.03 2.10
N ILE A 50 6.74 -0.54 3.29
CA ILE A 50 7.03 0.16 4.56
C ILE A 50 8.53 0.49 4.66
N LYS A 51 9.41 -0.50 4.46
CA LYS A 51 10.87 -0.32 4.52
C LYS A 51 11.35 0.75 3.52
N GLU A 52 10.77 0.76 2.33
CA GLU A 52 11.07 1.69 1.25
C GLU A 52 10.33 3.03 1.35
N SER A 53 9.64 3.29 2.47
CA SER A 53 8.93 4.54 2.74
C SER A 53 7.84 4.88 1.70
N TRP A 54 7.27 3.88 1.03
CA TRP A 54 6.04 4.02 0.24
C TRP A 54 4.80 4.01 1.13
N LEU A 55 4.82 3.16 2.16
CA LEU A 55 3.76 3.08 3.17
C LEU A 55 4.31 3.56 4.52
N ILE A 56 3.55 4.41 5.21
CA ILE A 56 3.87 4.88 6.54
C ILE A 56 3.13 4.00 7.56
N PRO A 57 3.85 3.32 8.46
CA PRO A 57 3.24 2.53 9.52
C PRO A 57 2.72 3.43 10.64
N HIS A 58 1.53 3.13 11.14
CA HIS A 58 0.88 3.78 12.27
C HIS A 58 0.51 2.70 13.30
N PRO A 59 1.20 2.62 14.45
CA PRO A 59 0.80 1.72 15.52
C PRO A 59 -0.54 2.17 16.10
N THR A 60 -1.49 1.25 16.20
CA THR A 60 -2.82 1.48 16.78
C THR A 60 -3.08 0.47 17.90
N ARG A 61 -4.11 0.69 18.71
CA ARG A 61 -4.49 -0.24 19.79
C ARG A 61 -4.83 -1.65 19.26
N HIS A 62 -5.26 -1.75 18.00
CA HIS A 62 -5.66 -3.01 17.37
C HIS A 62 -4.56 -3.66 16.53
N GLY A 63 -3.38 -3.04 16.44
CA GLY A 63 -2.25 -3.58 15.69
C GLY A 63 -1.54 -2.51 14.88
N LEU A 64 -1.30 -2.80 13.61
CA LEU A 64 -0.55 -1.94 12.71
C LEU A 64 -1.44 -1.50 11.54
N ASP A 65 -1.61 -0.20 11.41
CA ASP A 65 -2.21 0.40 10.23
C ASP A 65 -1.11 0.96 9.33
N VAL A 66 -1.41 1.11 8.05
CA VAL A 66 -0.53 1.72 7.07
C VAL A 66 -1.29 2.76 6.26
N ALA A 67 -0.59 3.81 5.86
CA ALA A 67 -1.08 4.84 4.95
C ALA A 67 -0.09 5.04 3.80
N LEU A 68 -0.55 5.60 2.68
CA LEU A 68 0.34 6.01 1.60
C LEU A 68 1.20 7.18 2.07
N ASN A 69 2.49 7.19 1.75
CA ASN A 69 3.34 8.33 2.04
C ASN A 69 2.92 9.54 1.20
N SER A 70 2.43 10.59 1.85
CA SER A 70 2.00 11.84 1.19
C SER A 70 3.09 12.48 0.33
N LYS A 71 4.36 12.32 0.71
CA LYS A 71 5.51 12.84 -0.07
C LYS A 71 5.69 12.13 -1.41
N ARG A 72 5.06 10.97 -1.59
CA ARG A 72 5.15 10.13 -2.79
C ARG A 72 3.83 10.06 -3.58
N LEU A 73 2.89 10.96 -3.28
CA LEU A 73 1.61 11.05 -3.99
C LEU A 73 1.78 11.29 -5.50
N PRO A 74 2.70 12.16 -5.96
CA PRO A 74 2.91 12.35 -7.40
C PRO A 74 3.34 11.07 -8.12
N GLU A 75 4.22 10.28 -7.52
CA GLU A 75 4.69 9.01 -8.09
C GLU A 75 3.62 7.92 -7.99
N ALA A 76 2.90 7.87 -6.86
CA ALA A 76 1.79 6.95 -6.69
C ALA A 76 0.66 7.21 -7.70
N LYS A 77 0.41 8.48 -8.03
CA LYS A 77 -0.54 8.88 -9.08
C LYS A 77 -0.13 8.31 -10.43
N LYS A 78 1.12 8.51 -10.85
CA LYS A 78 1.64 7.98 -12.12
C LYS A 78 1.47 6.45 -12.20
N ILE A 79 1.87 5.75 -11.14
CA ILE A 79 1.71 4.30 -11.05
C ILE A 79 0.24 3.87 -11.16
N ALA A 80 -0.67 4.64 -10.56
CA ALA A 80 -2.10 4.35 -10.58
C ALA A 80 -2.77 4.63 -11.92
N GLU A 81 -2.21 5.53 -12.74
CA GLU A 81 -2.65 5.85 -14.11
C GLU A 81 -2.09 4.85 -15.14
N GLU A 82 -0.95 4.22 -14.84
CA GLU A 82 -0.30 3.21 -15.68
C GLU A 82 -0.86 1.77 -15.51
N ILE A 83 -1.76 1.54 -14.54
CA ILE A 83 -2.38 0.24 -14.20
C ILE A 83 -3.86 0.17 -14.51
#